data_AF-A0A8J6JIU7-F1
#
_entry.id   AF-A0A8J6JIU7-F1
#
_cell.length_a   1.000
_cell.length_b   1.000
_cell.length_c   1.000
_cell.angle_alpha   90.00
_cell.angle_beta   90.00
_cell.angle_gamma   90.00
#
_symmetry.space_group_name_H-M   'P 1'
#
loop_
_entity.id
_entity.type
_entity.pdbx_description
1 polymer ?
#
loop_
_entity_poly.entity_id
_entity_poly.type
_entity_poly.pdbx_seq_one_letter_code
_entity_poly.pdbx_strand_id
1 'polypeptide(L)'
;MKGSMTAAAVHKQYDDGVTAFRRQIGDSALRMRFTQEADSFMRACALGVWGRDGSAVTPRHVEYYNAIYTKGNPVPSILFWELSTAVADYPGFQPPAFFARMRAYDKVAGTRLSRRFVDLMTLMLLLFAAVDDVVSEEEAGFVNHCADAMSALCARDGIKGEKAPLDVSDFVTKRPAAPKAPELPNVPAPAAQGEGKAQPTAEAGEEAEAAPSLEELLAELDELCGLDKVKKDVKSLINLVKVRKMRQEHALPVPPMSLHLVFMGNPGTGKTTVARLLAKIYHAIGVLSKGQLVEVDRSGLVAGFVGQTAMKTNEVIQKALGGVLFIDEAYALANVDAPNDFGKEAIEALLKGMEDNRADLIVIVAGYTELMSNFINSNPGLESRFNKYFYFEDYTGAELMEIFRSMCKKNGYTLDDETEKFAAEGFRSLYDDRDENFGNARDVRNVFERAVSRQSDRVAAMENPGKEDLMAITVADLREDDDEEESPAQAIEADAAPSGGDADGGGAAELPEDGEAPPASTEEGGEEADTPAPGQAPGEGRIENQ
;
A
#
# COMPACT_ATOMS: atom_id res chain seq x y z
N MET A 1 9.75 6.63 34.45
CA MET A 1 9.80 7.98 33.82
C MET A 1 8.36 8.41 33.52
N LYS A 2 8.06 9.72 33.39
CA LYS A 2 6.72 10.22 33.03
C LYS A 2 6.79 10.96 31.69
N GLY A 3 6.16 10.39 30.68
CA GLY A 3 6.15 10.90 29.31
C GLY A 3 6.01 9.74 28.34
N SER A 4 5.08 9.85 27.41
CA SER A 4 4.84 8.88 26.34
C SER A 4 6.05 8.76 25.42
N MET A 5 6.45 7.55 25.04
CA MET A 5 7.47 7.39 24.00
C MET A 5 6.96 7.90 22.65
N THR A 6 7.75 8.76 22.01
CA THR A 6 7.48 9.29 20.67
C THR A 6 7.80 8.25 19.61
N ALA A 7 7.16 8.34 18.44
CA ALA A 7 7.42 7.46 17.30
C ALA A 7 8.92 7.40 16.92
N ALA A 8 9.61 8.54 16.95
CA ALA A 8 11.05 8.62 16.69
C ALA A 8 11.90 7.88 17.75
N ALA A 9 11.50 7.90 19.03
CA ALA A 9 12.16 7.15 20.09
C ALA A 9 11.94 5.64 19.93
N VAL A 10 10.72 5.22 19.56
CA VAL A 10 10.39 3.82 19.25
C VAL A 10 11.19 3.34 18.04
N HIS A 11 11.22 4.11 16.95
CA HIS A 11 12.00 3.80 15.76
C HIS A 11 13.48 3.60 16.10
N LYS A 12 14.07 4.55 16.83
CA LYS A 12 15.48 4.47 17.25
C LYS A 12 15.76 3.22 18.10
N GLN A 13 14.93 2.95 19.12
CA GLN A 13 15.12 1.80 19.99
C GLN A 13 14.93 0.47 19.24
N TYR A 14 14.05 0.44 18.23
CA TYR A 14 13.87 -0.68 17.32
C TYR A 14 15.08 -0.89 16.39
N ASP A 15 15.50 0.14 15.65
CA ASP A 15 16.64 0.05 14.72
C ASP A 15 17.95 -0.27 15.46
N ASP A 16 18.22 0.38 16.60
CA ASP A 16 19.39 0.08 17.43
C ASP A 16 19.39 -1.40 17.89
N GLY A 17 18.24 -1.90 18.37
CA GLY A 17 18.10 -3.28 18.84
C GLY A 17 18.28 -4.33 17.74
N VAL A 18 17.59 -4.16 16.61
CA VAL A 18 17.66 -5.07 15.47
C VAL A 18 19.00 -4.99 14.76
N THR A 19 19.59 -3.79 14.61
CA THR A 19 20.94 -3.62 14.04
C THR A 19 22.02 -4.20 14.95
N ALA A 20 21.93 -4.02 16.28
CA ALA A 20 22.86 -4.64 17.23
C ALA A 20 22.78 -6.17 17.20
N PHE A 21 21.58 -6.75 17.04
CA PHE A 21 21.43 -8.19 16.85
C PHE A 21 21.96 -8.67 15.49
N ARG A 22 21.67 -7.94 14.39
CA ARG A 22 22.16 -8.24 13.04
C ARG A 22 23.69 -8.37 12.99
N ARG A 23 24.42 -7.56 13.77
CA ARG A 23 25.89 -7.62 13.91
C ARG A 23 26.39 -8.91 14.58
N GLN A 24 25.57 -9.60 15.39
CA GLN A 24 25.94 -10.86 16.03
C GLN A 24 25.80 -12.08 15.10
N ILE A 25 25.01 -11.97 14.02
CA ILE A 25 24.82 -13.04 13.05
C ILE A 25 26.12 -13.19 12.24
N GLY A 26 26.88 -14.27 12.46
CA GLY A 26 28.14 -14.52 11.76
C GLY A 26 27.96 -14.94 10.29
N ASP A 27 26.94 -15.75 10.01
CA ASP A 27 26.64 -16.25 8.66
C ASP A 27 26.02 -15.15 7.76
N SER A 28 26.57 -14.97 6.55
CA SER A 28 26.16 -13.89 5.64
C SER A 28 24.78 -14.12 5.02
N ALA A 29 24.42 -15.37 4.69
CA ALA A 29 23.13 -15.71 4.10
C ALA A 29 21.99 -15.56 5.13
N LEU A 30 22.21 -16.01 6.37
CA LEU A 30 21.31 -15.80 7.49
C LEU A 30 21.17 -14.32 7.84
N ARG A 31 22.27 -13.54 7.78
CA ARG A 31 22.24 -12.09 8.02
C ARG A 31 21.41 -11.36 6.96
N MET A 32 21.58 -11.70 5.68
CA MET A 32 20.80 -11.13 4.58
C MET A 32 19.30 -11.48 4.71
N ARG A 33 18.98 -12.75 4.99
CA ARG A 33 17.62 -13.22 5.29
C ARG A 33 16.99 -12.47 6.45
N PHE A 34 17.75 -12.29 7.54
CA PHE A 34 17.31 -11.55 8.70
C PHE A 34 16.97 -10.10 8.36
N THR A 35 17.83 -9.38 7.62
CA THR A 35 17.55 -8.01 7.18
C THR A 35 16.25 -7.91 6.38
N GLN A 36 15.97 -8.86 5.48
CA GLN A 36 14.78 -8.85 4.62
C GLN A 36 13.49 -9.23 5.35
N GLU A 37 13.56 -10.14 6.32
CA GLU A 37 12.38 -10.78 6.94
C GLU A 37 12.07 -10.25 8.35
N ALA A 38 12.99 -9.55 9.05
CA ALA A 38 12.81 -9.14 10.44
C ALA A 38 11.75 -8.05 10.64
N ASP A 39 11.76 -6.99 9.81
CA ASP A 39 10.87 -5.83 10.02
C ASP A 39 9.40 -6.15 9.73
N SER A 40 9.14 -6.94 8.69
CA SER A 40 7.79 -7.44 8.41
C SER A 40 7.29 -8.41 9.49
N PHE A 41 8.18 -9.26 10.03
CA PHE A 41 7.84 -10.14 11.16
C PHE A 41 7.55 -9.35 12.45
N MET A 42 8.34 -8.34 12.79
CA MET A 42 8.12 -7.52 13.99
C MET A 42 6.84 -6.69 13.89
N ARG A 43 6.53 -6.13 12.72
CA ARG A 43 5.24 -5.49 12.44
C ARG A 43 4.06 -6.45 12.59
N ALA A 44 4.16 -7.67 12.04
CA ALA A 44 3.14 -8.69 12.24
C ALA A 44 2.96 -9.05 13.73
N CYS A 45 4.04 -9.09 14.51
CA CYS A 45 3.92 -9.30 15.96
C CYS A 45 3.26 -8.13 16.69
N ALA A 46 3.50 -6.88 16.28
CA ALA A 46 2.85 -5.70 16.84
C ALA A 46 1.32 -5.74 16.65
N LEU A 47 0.84 -6.14 15.45
CA LEU A 47 -0.59 -6.39 15.21
C LEU A 47 -1.17 -7.40 16.20
N GLY A 48 -0.43 -8.49 16.44
CA GLY A 48 -0.83 -9.56 17.35
C GLY A 48 -0.83 -9.19 18.84
N VAL A 49 -0.05 -8.17 19.24
CA VAL A 49 -0.06 -7.54 20.57
C VAL A 49 -1.31 -6.66 20.68
N TRP A 50 -1.47 -5.68 19.78
CA TRP A 50 -2.54 -4.68 19.87
C TRP A 50 -3.95 -5.25 19.68
N GLY A 51 -4.09 -6.42 19.04
CA GLY A 51 -5.36 -7.13 18.93
C GLY A 51 -5.81 -7.88 20.20
N ARG A 52 -5.14 -7.72 21.35
CA ARG A 52 -5.41 -8.50 22.57
C ARG A 52 -6.43 -7.84 23.50
N ASP A 53 -6.09 -6.69 24.09
CA ASP A 53 -6.85 -5.99 25.15
C ASP A 53 -8.27 -5.52 24.73
N GLY A 54 -8.69 -5.77 23.47
CA GLY A 54 -9.96 -5.30 22.90
C GLY A 54 -10.06 -3.77 22.75
N SER A 55 -9.05 -3.04 23.21
CA SER A 55 -8.90 -1.59 23.06
C SER A 55 -8.82 -1.22 21.58
N ALA A 56 -9.57 -0.18 21.19
CA ALA A 56 -9.56 0.29 19.81
C ALA A 56 -8.17 0.86 19.45
N VAL A 57 -7.66 0.45 18.29
CA VAL A 57 -6.43 1.00 17.70
C VAL A 57 -6.51 2.52 17.66
N THR A 58 -5.44 3.21 18.06
CA THR A 58 -5.37 4.69 18.10
C THR A 58 -4.36 5.22 17.09
N PRO A 59 -4.36 6.53 16.73
CA PRO A 59 -3.34 7.11 15.86
C PRO A 59 -1.89 6.84 16.31
N ARG A 60 -1.65 6.76 17.63
CA ARG A 60 -0.34 6.40 18.20
C ARG A 60 0.12 4.97 17.83
N HIS A 61 -0.81 4.05 17.56
CA HIS A 61 -0.49 2.72 17.03
C HIS A 61 -0.03 2.79 15.56
N VAL A 62 -0.60 3.71 14.78
CA VAL A 62 -0.19 3.97 13.38
C VAL A 62 1.23 4.53 13.36
N GLU A 63 1.51 5.51 14.21
CA GLU A 63 2.85 6.06 14.42
C GLU A 63 3.86 4.99 14.85
N TYR A 64 3.50 4.14 15.83
CA TYR A 64 4.36 3.03 16.26
C TYR A 64 4.57 2.01 15.15
N TYR A 65 3.54 1.63 14.38
CA TYR A 65 3.68 0.68 13.27
C TYR A 65 4.62 1.22 12.18
N ASN A 66 4.46 2.50 11.84
CA ASN A 66 5.29 3.18 10.84
C ASN A 66 6.73 3.43 11.33
N ALA A 67 6.96 3.40 12.65
CA ALA A 67 8.30 3.42 13.26
C ALA A 67 9.06 2.06 13.19
N ILE A 68 8.38 0.93 12.94
CA ILE A 68 9.01 -0.41 12.92
C ILE A 68 9.64 -0.68 11.54
N TYR A 69 10.86 -0.16 11.35
CA TYR A 69 11.75 -0.49 10.24
C TYR A 69 13.22 -0.28 10.66
N THR A 70 14.15 -0.94 9.97
CA THR A 70 15.59 -0.71 10.12
C THR A 70 16.16 0.14 8.99
N LYS A 71 17.24 0.87 9.25
CA LYS A 71 17.85 1.76 8.25
C LYS A 71 18.31 0.98 7.01
N GLY A 72 17.77 1.36 5.85
CA GLY A 72 18.02 0.72 4.55
C GLY A 72 16.91 -0.23 4.07
N ASN A 73 15.91 -0.51 4.91
CA ASN A 73 14.67 -1.18 4.49
C ASN A 73 13.56 -0.15 4.17
N PRO A 74 12.53 -0.53 3.39
CA PRO A 74 11.40 0.36 3.08
C PRO A 74 10.66 0.84 4.34
N VAL A 75 10.37 2.15 4.38
CA VAL A 75 9.61 2.77 5.46
C VAL A 75 8.12 2.40 5.32
N PRO A 76 7.49 1.83 6.36
CA PRO A 76 6.05 1.55 6.35
C PRO A 76 5.23 2.84 6.45
N SER A 77 4.10 2.87 5.73
CA SER A 77 3.18 4.00 5.64
C SER A 77 1.72 3.54 5.78
N ILE A 78 1.44 2.68 6.76
CA ILE A 78 0.09 2.20 7.04
C ILE A 78 -0.82 3.35 7.46
N LEU A 79 -2.07 3.30 7.04
CA LEU A 79 -3.12 4.23 7.41
C LEU A 79 -3.99 3.66 8.55
N PHE A 80 -4.73 4.53 9.25
CA PHE A 80 -5.47 4.14 10.46
C PHE A 80 -6.47 3.00 10.25
N TRP A 81 -7.21 3.02 9.14
CA TRP A 81 -8.17 1.96 8.81
C TRP A 81 -7.50 0.66 8.35
N GLU A 82 -6.36 0.76 7.66
CA GLU A 82 -5.55 -0.39 7.25
C GLU A 82 -4.99 -1.10 8.47
N LEU A 83 -4.45 -0.34 9.44
CA LEU A 83 -3.97 -0.90 10.70
C LEU A 83 -5.10 -1.54 11.51
N SER A 84 -6.26 -0.86 11.60
CA SER A 84 -7.44 -1.40 12.28
C SER A 84 -7.89 -2.73 11.66
N THR A 85 -7.86 -2.84 10.33
CA THR A 85 -8.18 -4.06 9.59
C THR A 85 -7.11 -5.13 9.80
N ALA A 86 -5.82 -4.78 9.71
CA ALA A 86 -4.70 -5.71 9.88
C ALA A 86 -4.60 -6.28 11.31
N VAL A 87 -5.05 -5.53 12.33
CA VAL A 87 -5.20 -6.03 13.70
C VAL A 87 -6.38 -7.01 13.81
N ALA A 88 -7.53 -6.69 13.18
CA ALA A 88 -8.70 -7.57 13.19
C ALA A 88 -8.46 -8.90 12.42
N ASP A 89 -7.77 -8.84 11.29
CA ASP A 89 -7.45 -9.99 10.42
C ASP A 89 -6.14 -10.71 10.82
N TYR A 90 -5.61 -10.46 12.03
CA TYR A 90 -4.32 -11.01 12.46
C TYR A 90 -4.32 -12.56 12.44
N PRO A 91 -3.49 -13.22 11.60
CA PRO A 91 -3.57 -14.66 11.34
C PRO A 91 -3.00 -15.55 12.47
N GLY A 92 -2.66 -14.96 13.62
CA GLY A 92 -1.99 -15.64 14.72
C GLY A 92 -0.46 -15.67 14.58
N PHE A 93 0.21 -15.98 15.69
CA PHE A 93 1.67 -15.97 15.75
C PHE A 93 2.28 -17.17 15.03
N GLN A 94 3.25 -16.92 14.14
CA GLN A 94 4.04 -17.95 13.47
C GLN A 94 5.54 -17.60 13.52
N PRO A 95 6.41 -18.50 14.02
CA PRO A 95 7.86 -18.29 14.00
C PRO A 95 8.40 -18.13 12.56
N PRO A 96 9.29 -17.15 12.30
CA PRO A 96 9.65 -16.78 10.94
C PRO A 96 10.66 -17.74 10.30
N ALA A 97 10.75 -17.77 8.97
CA ALA A 97 11.59 -18.72 8.24
C ALA A 97 13.09 -18.55 8.56
N PHE A 98 13.58 -17.32 8.74
CA PHE A 98 14.95 -17.08 9.21
C PHE A 98 15.23 -17.68 10.60
N PHE A 99 14.24 -17.79 11.50
CA PHE A 99 14.43 -18.38 12.82
C PHE A 99 14.67 -19.89 12.76
N ALA A 100 14.01 -20.60 11.85
CA ALA A 100 14.30 -22.01 11.59
C ALA A 100 15.74 -22.22 11.12
N ARG A 101 16.25 -21.34 10.24
CA ARG A 101 17.66 -21.33 9.83
C ARG A 101 18.61 -20.98 10.97
N MET A 102 18.24 -20.03 11.83
CA MET A 102 19.02 -19.62 12.99
C MET A 102 19.20 -20.76 14.00
N ARG A 103 18.15 -21.56 14.27
CA ARG A 103 18.27 -22.79 15.07
C ARG A 103 19.14 -23.86 14.40
N ALA A 104 19.03 -24.02 13.07
CA ALA A 104 19.89 -24.94 12.32
C ALA A 104 21.37 -24.52 12.37
N TYR A 105 21.66 -23.22 12.29
CA TYR A 105 22.99 -22.66 12.46
C TYR A 105 23.52 -22.88 13.89
N ASP A 106 22.71 -22.62 14.93
CA ASP A 106 23.08 -22.87 16.33
C ASP A 106 23.48 -24.33 16.59
N LYS A 107 22.80 -25.30 15.98
CA LYS A 107 23.17 -26.73 16.07
C LYS A 107 24.55 -27.05 15.50
N VAL A 108 24.96 -26.38 14.43
CA VAL A 108 26.21 -26.66 13.71
C VAL A 108 27.36 -25.84 14.29
N ALA A 109 27.14 -24.56 14.58
CA ALA A 109 28.15 -23.63 15.09
C ALA A 109 28.29 -23.66 16.63
N GLY A 110 27.39 -24.33 17.35
CA GLY A 110 27.35 -24.33 18.82
C GLY A 110 26.94 -22.99 19.44
N THR A 111 26.40 -22.07 18.63
CA THR A 111 25.95 -20.73 19.03
C THR A 111 24.57 -20.77 19.70
N ARG A 112 24.07 -19.60 20.15
CA ARG A 112 22.76 -19.43 20.80
C ARG A 112 22.01 -18.22 20.21
N LEU A 113 22.21 -17.93 18.93
CA LEU A 113 21.59 -16.80 18.23
C LEU A 113 20.06 -16.88 18.30
N SER A 114 19.49 -18.09 18.16
CA SER A 114 18.04 -18.30 18.27
C SER A 114 17.50 -17.92 19.65
N ARG A 115 18.21 -18.24 20.74
CA ARG A 115 17.80 -17.82 22.10
C ARG A 115 17.85 -16.29 22.25
N ARG A 116 18.94 -15.67 21.81
CA ARG A 116 19.10 -14.20 21.84
C ARG A 116 18.08 -13.48 20.96
N PHE A 117 17.60 -14.10 19.88
CA PHE A 117 16.52 -13.56 19.07
C PHE A 117 15.18 -13.59 19.81
N VAL A 118 14.89 -14.65 20.57
CA VAL A 118 13.71 -14.68 21.44
C VAL A 118 13.79 -13.55 22.48
N ASP A 119 14.94 -13.34 23.12
CA ASP A 119 15.13 -12.24 24.07
C ASP A 119 14.91 -10.87 23.42
N LEU A 120 15.46 -10.63 22.21
CA LEU A 120 15.23 -9.41 21.44
C LEU A 120 13.74 -9.22 21.11
N MET A 121 13.08 -10.26 20.60
CA MET A 121 11.67 -10.21 20.23
C MET A 121 10.82 -9.88 21.47
N THR A 122 11.03 -10.54 22.61
CA THR A 122 10.31 -10.24 23.86
C THR A 122 10.44 -8.76 24.25
N LEU A 123 11.64 -8.18 24.12
CA LEU A 123 11.86 -6.76 24.41
C LEU A 123 11.17 -5.82 23.40
N MET A 124 11.18 -6.16 22.10
CA MET A 124 10.50 -5.34 21.08
C MET A 124 8.98 -5.42 21.22
N LEU A 125 8.42 -6.59 21.49
CA LEU A 125 6.99 -6.76 21.70
C LEU A 125 6.50 -6.08 22.99
N LEU A 126 7.32 -6.05 24.05
CA LEU A 126 7.05 -5.23 25.24
C LEU A 126 7.08 -3.72 24.95
N LEU A 127 8.02 -3.26 24.11
CA LEU A 127 8.06 -1.87 23.64
C LEU A 127 6.79 -1.51 22.82
N PHE A 128 6.29 -2.44 22.01
CA PHE A 128 5.07 -2.24 21.23
C PHE A 128 3.80 -2.29 22.09
N ALA A 129 3.75 -3.13 23.12
CA ALA A 129 2.63 -3.16 24.07
C ALA A 129 2.50 -1.83 24.82
N ALA A 130 3.63 -1.20 25.18
CA ALA A 130 3.66 0.12 25.83
C ALA A 130 3.28 1.31 24.91
N VAL A 131 2.39 1.09 23.94
CA VAL A 131 1.90 2.10 22.98
C VAL A 131 0.90 3.08 23.59
N ASP A 132 0.20 2.73 24.67
CA ASP A 132 -0.69 3.63 25.41
C ASP A 132 -0.13 3.98 26.81
N ASP A 133 1.17 3.73 27.02
CA ASP A 133 1.89 3.80 28.30
C ASP A 133 1.43 2.81 29.37
N VAL A 134 0.61 1.82 28.98
CA VAL A 134 0.19 0.68 29.78
C VAL A 134 0.69 -0.61 29.10
N VAL A 135 0.81 -1.71 29.84
CA VAL A 135 0.95 -3.06 29.29
C VAL A 135 -0.07 -3.93 30.01
N SER A 136 -1.07 -4.40 29.28
CA SER A 136 -2.16 -5.22 29.83
C SER A 136 -1.67 -6.65 30.17
N GLU A 137 -2.44 -7.35 31.02
CA GLU A 137 -2.22 -8.78 31.27
C GLU A 137 -2.39 -9.63 29.99
N GLU A 138 -3.24 -9.19 29.05
CA GLU A 138 -3.53 -9.92 27.82
C GLU A 138 -2.44 -9.74 26.75
N GLU A 139 -1.89 -8.53 26.61
CA GLU A 139 -0.71 -8.27 25.78
C GLU A 139 0.52 -9.01 26.32
N ALA A 140 0.80 -8.88 27.63
CA ALA A 140 1.88 -9.61 28.27
C ALA A 140 1.71 -11.15 28.12
N GLY A 141 0.48 -11.65 28.22
CA GLY A 141 0.12 -13.03 27.93
C GLY A 141 0.45 -13.45 26.49
N PHE A 142 0.23 -12.58 25.51
CA PHE A 142 0.60 -12.83 24.13
C PHE A 142 2.12 -12.79 23.91
N VAL A 143 2.85 -11.83 24.49
CA VAL A 143 4.32 -11.79 24.39
C VAL A 143 4.95 -13.06 24.97
N ASN A 144 4.45 -13.53 26.13
CA ASN A 144 4.82 -14.82 26.70
C ASN A 144 4.55 -15.99 25.73
N HIS A 145 3.35 -16.05 25.14
CA HIS A 145 3.00 -17.10 24.17
C HIS A 145 3.95 -17.16 22.98
N CYS A 146 4.32 -16.00 22.41
CA CYS A 146 5.29 -15.90 21.33
C CYS A 146 6.68 -16.40 21.77
N ALA A 147 7.16 -15.95 22.93
CA ALA A 147 8.46 -16.31 23.48
C ALA A 147 8.55 -17.81 23.81
N ASP A 148 7.48 -18.40 24.37
CA ASP A 148 7.37 -19.82 24.67
C ASP A 148 7.31 -20.69 23.42
N ALA A 149 6.53 -20.30 22.41
CA ALA A 149 6.44 -21.03 21.14
C ALA A 149 7.82 -21.14 20.47
N MET A 150 8.59 -20.05 20.44
CA MET A 150 9.96 -20.05 19.91
C MET A 150 10.95 -20.76 20.82
N SER A 151 10.82 -20.61 22.14
CA SER A 151 11.65 -21.30 23.14
C SER A 151 11.47 -22.82 23.14
N ALA A 152 10.26 -23.31 22.89
CA ALA A 152 9.94 -24.72 22.72
C ALA A 152 10.60 -25.30 21.45
N LEU A 153 10.64 -24.53 20.36
CA LEU A 153 11.38 -24.89 19.15
C LEU A 153 12.90 -24.96 19.41
N CYS A 154 13.47 -24.06 20.19
CA CYS A 154 14.87 -24.16 20.62
C CYS A 154 15.12 -25.36 21.55
N ALA A 155 14.18 -25.68 22.44
CA ALA A 155 14.29 -26.81 23.37
C ALA A 155 14.23 -28.17 22.64
N ARG A 156 13.32 -28.34 21.66
CA ARG A 156 13.27 -29.53 20.77
C ARG A 156 14.59 -29.75 20.02
N ASP A 157 15.30 -28.66 19.75
CA ASP A 157 16.58 -28.65 19.04
C ASP A 157 17.80 -28.81 19.96
N GLY A 158 17.61 -28.97 21.27
CA GLY A 158 18.69 -29.12 22.26
C GLY A 158 19.39 -27.80 22.63
N ILE A 159 18.92 -26.66 22.11
CA ILE A 159 19.53 -25.34 22.30
C ILE A 159 19.14 -24.80 23.69
N LYS A 160 20.06 -24.96 24.66
CA LYS A 160 19.87 -24.54 26.05
C LYS A 160 19.79 -23.01 26.19
N GLY A 161 18.91 -22.53 27.06
CA GLY A 161 18.88 -21.13 27.50
C GLY A 161 20.08 -20.78 28.39
N GLU A 162 20.40 -19.49 28.47
CA GLU A 162 21.60 -18.96 29.15
C GLU A 162 21.28 -18.28 30.50
N LYS A 163 20.02 -17.83 30.68
CA LYS A 163 19.46 -17.22 31.90
C LYS A 163 18.02 -17.71 32.12
N ALA A 164 17.44 -17.36 33.27
CA ALA A 164 15.99 -17.35 33.42
C ALA A 164 15.36 -16.45 32.34
N PRO A 165 14.18 -16.78 31.78
CA PRO A 165 13.48 -15.91 30.84
C PRO A 165 13.28 -14.51 31.42
N LEU A 166 13.19 -13.50 30.56
CA LEU A 166 12.61 -12.20 30.93
C LEU A 166 11.20 -12.45 31.45
N ASP A 167 10.93 -12.11 32.72
CA ASP A 167 9.59 -12.22 33.26
C ASP A 167 8.74 -11.06 32.74
N VAL A 168 7.90 -11.35 31.74
CA VAL A 168 7.02 -10.36 31.12
C VAL A 168 5.99 -9.84 32.13
N SER A 169 5.71 -10.56 33.22
CA SER A 169 4.78 -10.10 34.26
C SER A 169 5.32 -8.95 35.12
N ASP A 170 6.65 -8.76 35.19
CA ASP A 170 7.28 -7.59 35.84
C ASP A 170 6.96 -6.26 35.10
N PHE A 171 6.45 -6.33 33.86
CA PHE A 171 6.15 -5.18 33.00
C PHE A 171 4.66 -4.81 32.95
N VAL A 172 3.77 -5.63 33.54
CA VAL A 172 2.31 -5.38 33.54
C VAL A 172 1.97 -4.20 34.44
N THR A 173 1.25 -3.22 33.91
CA THR A 173 0.86 -2.01 34.65
C THR A 173 -0.65 -1.99 34.94
N LYS A 174 -1.01 -1.87 36.22
CA LYS A 174 -2.43 -1.84 36.62
C LYS A 174 -3.09 -0.51 36.28
N ARG A 175 -4.03 -0.54 35.32
CA ARG A 175 -4.88 0.58 34.88
C ARG A 175 -5.67 1.16 36.07
N PRO A 176 -5.59 2.48 36.35
CA PRO A 176 -6.47 3.11 37.34
C PRO A 176 -7.90 3.15 36.80
N ALA A 177 -8.88 2.80 37.64
CA ALA A 177 -10.27 2.70 37.23
C ALA A 177 -10.86 4.06 36.80
N ALA A 178 -11.52 4.10 35.65
CA ALA A 178 -12.24 5.27 35.16
C ALA A 178 -13.42 5.63 36.08
N PRO A 179 -13.77 6.92 36.24
CA PRO A 179 -14.88 7.34 37.10
C PRO A 179 -16.22 6.87 36.53
N LYS A 180 -17.07 6.29 37.39
CA LYS A 180 -18.43 5.86 37.02
C LYS A 180 -19.30 7.05 36.59
N ALA A 181 -19.99 6.90 35.46
CA ALA A 181 -21.13 7.74 35.12
C ALA A 181 -22.33 7.48 36.08
N PRO A 182 -23.27 8.43 36.24
CA PRO A 182 -24.32 8.33 37.26
C PRO A 182 -25.33 7.20 37.01
N GLU A 183 -25.77 6.56 38.09
CA GLU A 183 -26.76 5.48 38.07
C GLU A 183 -28.17 6.00 37.76
N LEU A 184 -28.87 5.35 36.83
CA LEU A 184 -30.32 5.45 36.66
C LEU A 184 -31.02 4.28 37.40
N PRO A 185 -32.25 4.44 37.92
CA PRO A 185 -32.78 3.52 38.92
C PRO A 185 -33.16 2.14 38.39
N ASN A 186 -32.88 1.15 39.25
CA ASN A 186 -33.11 -0.28 39.09
C ASN A 186 -34.60 -0.65 38.85
N VAL A 187 -34.88 -1.50 37.86
CA VAL A 187 -36.15 -2.24 37.71
C VAL A 187 -35.81 -3.73 37.54
N PRO A 188 -36.40 -4.66 38.30
CA PRO A 188 -35.90 -6.03 38.35
C PRO A 188 -36.38 -6.89 37.18
N ALA A 189 -35.47 -7.67 36.59
CA ALA A 189 -35.82 -8.76 35.69
C ALA A 189 -36.26 -10.02 36.46
N PRO A 190 -37.30 -10.75 36.01
CA PRO A 190 -37.54 -12.13 36.40
C PRO A 190 -36.85 -13.12 35.45
N ALA A 191 -36.56 -14.32 35.96
CA ALA A 191 -35.70 -15.31 35.32
C ALA A 191 -36.40 -16.21 34.28
N ALA A 192 -35.57 -16.95 33.54
CA ALA A 192 -35.94 -17.82 32.42
C ALA A 192 -36.78 -19.06 32.77
N GLN A 193 -37.56 -19.55 31.78
CA GLN A 193 -37.79 -20.98 31.50
C GLN A 193 -38.62 -21.20 30.21
N GLY A 194 -38.32 -22.28 29.46
CA GLY A 194 -39.37 -23.10 28.82
C GLY A 194 -39.66 -22.96 27.31
N GLU A 195 -39.10 -23.89 26.53
CA GLU A 195 -39.75 -24.70 25.47
C GLU A 195 -40.37 -24.05 24.21
N GLY A 196 -39.89 -24.51 23.04
CA GLY A 196 -40.16 -23.94 21.72
C GLY A 196 -41.56 -24.11 21.12
N LYS A 197 -41.81 -23.31 20.07
CA LYS A 197 -42.51 -23.70 18.83
C LYS A 197 -42.20 -22.72 17.69
N ALA A 198 -42.63 -23.08 16.48
CA ALA A 198 -42.20 -22.52 15.20
C ALA A 198 -42.57 -21.03 14.93
N GLN A 199 -41.80 -20.46 13.99
CA GLN A 199 -42.04 -19.33 13.07
C GLN A 199 -43.48 -18.78 12.93
N PRO A 200 -43.65 -17.47 12.64
CA PRO A 200 -42.92 -16.78 11.55
C PRO A 200 -42.18 -15.48 11.92
N THR A 201 -41.10 -15.24 11.16
CA THR A 201 -40.43 -13.94 11.05
C THR A 201 -41.36 -12.92 10.40
N ALA A 202 -41.68 -11.85 11.12
CA ALA A 202 -42.24 -10.63 10.55
C ALA A 202 -41.08 -9.62 10.35
N GLU A 203 -41.07 -9.00 9.18
CA GLU A 203 -40.03 -8.06 8.75
C GLU A 203 -40.06 -6.79 9.63
N ALA A 204 -38.91 -6.45 10.21
CA ALA A 204 -38.64 -5.09 10.64
C ALA A 204 -37.78 -4.47 9.54
N GLY A 205 -38.37 -3.58 8.74
CA GLY A 205 -37.67 -2.97 7.62
C GLY A 205 -36.53 -2.08 8.12
N GLU A 206 -35.33 -2.34 7.62
CA GLU A 206 -34.32 -1.30 7.52
C GLU A 206 -34.85 -0.22 6.58
N GLU A 207 -34.91 1.03 7.06
CA GLU A 207 -35.12 2.18 6.18
C GLU A 207 -33.89 2.32 5.29
N ALA A 208 -33.92 1.65 4.14
CA ALA A 208 -32.91 1.84 3.12
C ALA A 208 -32.90 3.31 2.71
N GLU A 209 -31.75 3.97 2.88
CA GLU A 209 -31.46 5.20 2.13
C GLU A 209 -31.80 4.93 0.67
N ALA A 210 -32.60 5.82 0.08
CA ALA A 210 -33.02 5.67 -1.31
C ALA A 210 -31.76 5.60 -2.19
N ALA A 211 -31.55 4.45 -2.84
CA ALA A 211 -30.37 4.24 -3.67
C ALA A 211 -30.27 5.37 -4.72
N PRO A 212 -29.10 6.00 -4.87
CA PRO A 212 -28.95 7.18 -5.71
C PRO A 212 -29.40 6.88 -7.14
N SER A 213 -30.18 7.80 -7.70
CA SER A 213 -30.74 7.65 -9.04
C SER A 213 -29.65 7.65 -10.10
N LEU A 214 -29.97 7.08 -11.27
CA LEU A 214 -29.06 7.11 -12.42
C LEU A 214 -28.66 8.54 -12.83
N GLU A 215 -29.56 9.52 -12.64
CA GLU A 215 -29.32 10.91 -12.99
C GLU A 215 -28.33 11.57 -12.01
N GLU A 216 -28.48 11.32 -10.71
CA GLU A 216 -27.52 11.77 -9.68
C GLU A 216 -26.14 11.12 -9.86
N LEU A 217 -26.08 9.82 -10.16
CA LEU A 217 -24.82 9.11 -10.43
C LEU A 217 -24.11 9.59 -11.70
N LEU A 218 -24.87 10.02 -12.71
CA LEU A 218 -24.32 10.62 -13.92
C LEU A 218 -23.85 12.07 -13.67
N ALA A 219 -24.52 12.81 -12.79
CA ALA A 219 -24.04 14.11 -12.33
C ALA A 219 -22.74 13.96 -11.51
N GLU A 220 -22.69 13.03 -10.54
CA GLU A 220 -21.48 12.72 -9.75
C GLU A 220 -20.29 12.32 -10.66
N LEU A 221 -20.56 11.59 -11.76
CA LEU A 221 -19.55 11.26 -12.77
C LEU A 221 -19.13 12.46 -13.62
N ASP A 222 -20.07 13.32 -14.03
CA ASP A 222 -19.77 14.51 -14.84
C ASP A 222 -19.06 15.61 -14.02
N GLU A 223 -19.28 15.68 -12.69
CA GLU A 223 -18.58 16.54 -11.72
C GLU A 223 -17.11 16.17 -11.48
N LEU A 224 -16.69 14.92 -11.76
CA LEU A 224 -15.28 14.57 -11.66
C LEU A 224 -14.46 15.42 -12.65
N CYS A 225 -13.39 16.05 -12.18
CA CYS A 225 -12.48 16.83 -13.02
C CYS A 225 -11.92 15.94 -14.16
N GLY A 226 -11.73 16.52 -15.36
CA GLY A 226 -11.23 15.82 -16.54
C GLY A 226 -12.06 14.62 -17.01
N LEU A 227 -11.36 13.55 -17.42
CA LEU A 227 -11.90 12.21 -17.73
C LEU A 227 -12.93 12.15 -18.87
N ASP A 228 -12.95 13.10 -19.81
CA ASP A 228 -13.96 13.19 -20.90
C ASP A 228 -14.12 11.90 -21.72
N LYS A 229 -13.02 11.20 -22.04
CA LYS A 229 -13.05 9.92 -22.75
C LYS A 229 -13.80 8.87 -21.93
N VAL A 230 -13.44 8.71 -20.67
CA VAL A 230 -14.10 7.80 -19.71
C VAL A 230 -15.58 8.16 -19.57
N LYS A 231 -15.95 9.43 -19.37
CA LYS A 231 -17.35 9.90 -19.30
C LYS A 231 -18.15 9.50 -20.55
N LYS A 232 -17.56 9.65 -21.74
CA LYS A 232 -18.16 9.27 -23.03
C LYS A 232 -18.30 7.75 -23.16
N ASP A 233 -17.34 6.97 -22.69
CA ASP A 233 -17.39 5.51 -22.75
C ASP A 233 -18.42 4.93 -21.77
N VAL A 234 -18.57 5.50 -20.57
CA VAL A 234 -19.66 5.17 -19.64
C VAL A 234 -21.03 5.48 -20.26
N LYS A 235 -21.21 6.66 -20.86
CA LYS A 235 -22.45 7.05 -21.56
C LYS A 235 -22.76 6.10 -22.73
N SER A 236 -21.74 5.68 -23.48
CA SER A 236 -21.86 4.68 -24.56
C SER A 236 -22.26 3.31 -24.04
N LEU A 237 -21.73 2.91 -22.88
CA LEU A 237 -22.05 1.64 -22.24
C LEU A 237 -23.49 1.61 -21.69
N ILE A 238 -23.98 2.70 -21.10
CA ILE A 238 -25.38 2.82 -20.67
C ILE A 238 -26.32 2.68 -21.86
N ASN A 239 -26.00 3.28 -23.00
CA ASN A 239 -26.78 3.14 -24.24
C ASN A 239 -26.80 1.68 -24.74
N LEU A 240 -25.66 0.97 -24.65
CA LEU A 240 -25.56 -0.44 -25.01
C LEU A 240 -26.50 -1.32 -24.15
N VAL A 241 -26.56 -1.04 -22.84
CA VAL A 241 -27.44 -1.74 -21.89
C VAL A 241 -28.92 -1.44 -22.19
N LYS A 242 -29.27 -0.17 -22.41
CA LYS A 242 -30.64 0.24 -22.79
C LYS A 242 -31.11 -0.50 -24.05
N VAL A 243 -30.29 -0.55 -25.11
CA VAL A 243 -30.60 -1.25 -26.36
C VAL A 243 -30.70 -2.77 -26.15
N ARG A 244 -29.86 -3.37 -25.30
CA ARG A 244 -29.98 -4.80 -24.93
C ARG A 244 -31.33 -5.10 -24.28
N LYS A 245 -31.78 -4.28 -23.33
CA LYS A 245 -33.06 -4.45 -22.64
C LYS A 245 -34.24 -4.36 -23.61
N MET A 246 -34.25 -3.35 -24.48
CA MET A 246 -35.25 -3.23 -25.57
C MET A 246 -35.26 -4.46 -26.49
N ARG A 247 -34.10 -5.03 -26.84
CA ARG A 247 -34.03 -6.27 -27.63
C ARG A 247 -34.65 -7.46 -26.89
N GLN A 248 -34.41 -7.60 -25.60
CA GLN A 248 -35.03 -8.66 -24.77
C GLN A 248 -36.54 -8.50 -24.68
N GLU A 249 -37.03 -7.27 -24.46
CA GLU A 249 -38.46 -6.94 -24.43
C GLU A 249 -39.16 -7.26 -25.77
N HIS A 250 -38.44 -7.12 -26.89
CA HIS A 250 -38.89 -7.52 -28.22
C HIS A 250 -38.56 -8.99 -28.61
N ALA A 251 -38.12 -9.82 -27.66
CA ALA A 251 -37.70 -11.22 -27.88
C ALA A 251 -36.65 -11.42 -28.99
N LEU A 252 -35.84 -10.39 -29.27
CA LEU A 252 -34.75 -10.43 -30.25
C LEU A 252 -33.49 -11.06 -29.62
N PRO A 253 -32.71 -11.86 -30.37
CA PRO A 253 -31.44 -12.37 -29.89
C PRO A 253 -30.51 -11.24 -29.44
N VAL A 254 -29.93 -11.37 -28.25
CA VAL A 254 -28.91 -10.46 -27.72
C VAL A 254 -27.55 -11.15 -27.77
N PRO A 255 -26.56 -10.58 -28.45
CA PRO A 255 -25.21 -11.15 -28.44
C PRO A 255 -24.65 -11.20 -27.01
N PRO A 256 -24.08 -12.34 -26.57
CA PRO A 256 -23.24 -12.35 -25.37
C PRO A 256 -22.05 -11.42 -25.63
N MET A 257 -21.71 -10.60 -24.65
CA MET A 257 -20.56 -9.69 -24.70
C MET A 257 -20.06 -9.53 -23.27
N SER A 258 -18.74 -9.53 -23.13
CA SER A 258 -18.08 -9.14 -21.89
C SER A 258 -18.47 -7.70 -21.49
N LEU A 259 -18.60 -7.51 -20.18
CA LEU A 259 -18.67 -6.20 -19.52
C LEU A 259 -17.46 -5.94 -18.62
N HIS A 260 -16.48 -6.84 -18.60
CA HIS A 260 -15.22 -6.67 -17.88
C HIS A 260 -14.38 -5.57 -18.55
N LEU A 261 -13.68 -4.77 -17.75
CA LEU A 261 -12.98 -3.55 -18.19
C LEU A 261 -11.50 -3.58 -17.79
N VAL A 262 -10.67 -2.86 -18.55
CA VAL A 262 -9.25 -2.62 -18.24
C VAL A 262 -9.06 -1.13 -17.99
N PHE A 263 -8.55 -0.76 -16.83
CA PHE A 263 -8.28 0.62 -16.43
C PHE A 263 -6.78 0.89 -16.49
N MET A 264 -6.35 1.71 -17.45
CA MET A 264 -4.95 2.02 -17.71
C MET A 264 -4.67 3.48 -17.35
N GLY A 265 -3.64 3.74 -16.55
CA GLY A 265 -3.17 5.09 -16.26
C GLY A 265 -2.39 5.20 -14.96
N ASN A 266 -1.76 6.34 -14.74
CA ASN A 266 -0.88 6.61 -13.60
C ASN A 266 -1.64 6.61 -12.24
N PRO A 267 -0.94 6.54 -11.10
CA PRO A 267 -1.55 6.69 -9.77
C PRO A 267 -2.30 8.02 -9.66
N GLY A 268 -3.31 8.08 -8.78
CA GLY A 268 -4.06 9.33 -8.53
C GLY A 268 -4.98 9.83 -9.66
N THR A 269 -5.04 9.19 -10.82
CA THR A 269 -5.92 9.54 -11.96
C THR A 269 -7.42 9.18 -11.76
N GLY A 270 -7.83 8.72 -10.58
CA GLY A 270 -9.26 8.49 -10.25
C GLY A 270 -9.84 7.10 -10.61
N LYS A 271 -8.99 6.14 -11.02
CA LYS A 271 -9.39 4.75 -11.38
C LYS A 271 -10.41 4.11 -10.40
N THR A 272 -10.07 3.99 -9.12
CA THR A 272 -10.96 3.41 -8.08
C THR A 272 -12.25 4.21 -7.89
N THR A 273 -12.19 5.55 -7.96
CA THR A 273 -13.37 6.43 -7.85
C THR A 273 -14.37 6.13 -8.97
N VAL A 274 -13.90 6.07 -10.21
CA VAL A 274 -14.75 5.73 -11.37
C VAL A 274 -15.25 4.29 -11.29
N ALA A 275 -14.45 3.33 -10.82
CA ALA A 275 -14.89 1.95 -10.62
C ALA A 275 -16.06 1.87 -9.61
N ARG A 276 -16.00 2.65 -8.53
CA ARG A 276 -17.07 2.74 -7.52
C ARG A 276 -18.35 3.36 -8.08
N LEU A 277 -18.24 4.42 -8.87
CA LEU A 277 -19.39 5.01 -9.57
C LEU A 277 -20.01 4.05 -10.57
N LEU A 278 -19.18 3.36 -11.37
CA LEU A 278 -19.63 2.36 -12.32
C LEU A 278 -20.39 1.22 -11.64
N ALA A 279 -19.93 0.72 -10.49
CA ALA A 279 -20.63 -0.33 -9.74
C ALA A 279 -22.07 0.11 -9.36
N LYS A 280 -22.24 1.33 -8.86
CA LYS A 280 -23.56 1.95 -8.59
C LYS A 280 -24.39 2.11 -9.88
N ILE A 281 -23.80 2.64 -10.95
CA ILE A 281 -24.47 2.87 -12.25
C ILE A 281 -24.97 1.55 -12.84
N TYR A 282 -24.14 0.50 -12.85
CA TYR A 282 -24.49 -0.83 -13.34
C TYR A 282 -25.67 -1.44 -12.56
N HIS A 283 -25.75 -1.20 -11.26
CA HIS A 283 -26.91 -1.59 -10.46
C HIS A 283 -28.16 -0.77 -10.82
N ALA A 284 -28.06 0.55 -10.89
CA ALA A 284 -29.17 1.45 -11.23
C ALA A 284 -29.78 1.16 -12.63
N ILE A 285 -28.98 0.67 -13.59
CA ILE A 285 -29.47 0.25 -14.93
C ILE A 285 -29.89 -1.23 -15.01
N GLY A 286 -29.82 -1.99 -13.91
CA GLY A 286 -30.24 -3.38 -13.83
C GLY A 286 -29.31 -4.41 -14.49
N VAL A 287 -28.01 -4.12 -14.55
CA VAL A 287 -26.96 -5.07 -15.01
C VAL A 287 -26.40 -5.88 -13.85
N LEU A 288 -26.37 -5.33 -12.63
CA LEU A 288 -25.87 -5.97 -11.43
C LEU A 288 -26.93 -5.96 -10.33
N SER A 289 -27.03 -7.06 -9.58
CA SER A 289 -28.09 -7.25 -8.58
C SER A 289 -27.97 -6.37 -7.32
N LYS A 290 -26.78 -5.83 -7.01
CA LYS A 290 -26.51 -5.06 -5.77
C LYS A 290 -25.68 -3.79 -5.97
N GLY A 291 -24.65 -3.82 -6.81
CA GLY A 291 -23.77 -2.68 -7.09
C GLY A 291 -22.60 -2.43 -6.12
N GLN A 292 -22.24 -3.39 -5.26
CA GLN A 292 -21.02 -3.21 -4.43
C GLN A 292 -19.74 -3.20 -5.27
N LEU A 293 -18.69 -2.55 -4.76
CA LEU A 293 -17.32 -2.65 -5.23
C LEU A 293 -16.51 -3.47 -4.22
N VAL A 294 -15.91 -4.59 -4.66
CA VAL A 294 -14.92 -5.35 -3.90
C VAL A 294 -13.56 -5.03 -4.52
N GLU A 295 -12.69 -4.38 -3.75
CA GLU A 295 -11.37 -3.93 -4.17
C GLU A 295 -10.30 -4.86 -3.56
N VAL A 296 -9.40 -5.38 -4.38
CA VAL A 296 -8.30 -6.26 -3.99
C VAL A 296 -7.06 -5.98 -4.82
N ASP A 297 -5.92 -6.43 -4.33
CA ASP A 297 -4.65 -6.49 -5.04
C ASP A 297 -4.24 -7.96 -5.27
N ARG A 298 -2.97 -8.17 -5.68
CA ARG A 298 -2.35 -9.51 -5.70
C ARG A 298 -2.44 -10.23 -4.35
N SER A 299 -2.21 -9.54 -3.23
CA SER A 299 -2.26 -10.16 -1.89
C SER A 299 -3.66 -10.64 -1.52
N GLY A 300 -4.71 -9.99 -2.02
CA GLY A 300 -6.11 -10.40 -1.84
C GLY A 300 -6.48 -11.68 -2.61
N LEU A 301 -5.79 -12.01 -3.70
CA LEU A 301 -6.11 -13.16 -4.57
C LEU A 301 -5.17 -14.35 -4.36
N VAL A 302 -3.88 -14.11 -4.15
CA VAL A 302 -2.84 -15.15 -4.08
C VAL A 302 -2.64 -15.64 -2.64
N ALA A 303 -2.49 -16.95 -2.46
CA ALA A 303 -2.20 -17.59 -1.18
C ALA A 303 -0.71 -17.96 -1.05
N GLY A 304 -0.22 -18.12 0.18
CA GLY A 304 1.18 -18.50 0.46
C GLY A 304 1.51 -19.98 0.27
N PHE A 305 0.50 -20.83 -0.01
CA PHE A 305 0.65 -22.28 -0.10
C PHE A 305 -0.03 -22.83 -1.37
N VAL A 306 0.57 -23.89 -1.91
CA VAL A 306 0.10 -24.59 -3.12
C VAL A 306 -1.38 -25.01 -3.00
N GLY A 307 -2.20 -24.68 -4.00
CA GLY A 307 -3.59 -25.12 -4.10
C GLY A 307 -4.59 -24.37 -3.21
N GLN A 308 -4.16 -23.34 -2.48
CA GLN A 308 -5.06 -22.44 -1.75
C GLN A 308 -5.45 -21.20 -2.57
N THR A 309 -4.69 -20.86 -3.61
CA THR A 309 -4.89 -19.63 -4.39
C THR A 309 -6.20 -19.65 -5.17
N ALA A 310 -6.56 -20.78 -5.79
CA ALA A 310 -7.86 -20.94 -6.42
C ALA A 310 -9.02 -20.80 -5.42
N MET A 311 -8.89 -21.28 -4.19
CA MET A 311 -9.93 -21.13 -3.16
C MET A 311 -10.10 -19.66 -2.77
N LYS A 312 -9.00 -18.99 -2.43
CA LYS A 312 -8.97 -17.57 -2.04
C LYS A 312 -9.50 -16.65 -3.14
N THR A 313 -9.10 -16.88 -4.40
CA THR A 313 -9.63 -16.17 -5.56
C THR A 313 -11.14 -16.38 -5.72
N ASN A 314 -11.62 -17.61 -5.56
CA ASN A 314 -13.06 -17.89 -5.61
C ASN A 314 -13.83 -17.24 -4.46
N GLU A 315 -13.31 -17.19 -3.24
CA GLU A 315 -13.95 -16.50 -2.11
C GLU A 315 -14.12 -14.99 -2.38
N VAL A 316 -13.09 -14.33 -2.94
CA VAL A 316 -13.16 -12.93 -3.37
C VAL A 316 -14.21 -12.74 -4.47
N ILE A 317 -14.27 -13.64 -5.46
CA ILE A 317 -15.28 -13.62 -6.52
C ILE A 317 -16.69 -13.78 -5.93
N GLN A 318 -16.90 -14.67 -4.95
CA GLN A 318 -18.19 -14.85 -4.28
C GLN A 318 -18.61 -13.58 -3.51
N LYS A 319 -17.68 -12.90 -2.84
CA LYS A 319 -17.94 -11.59 -2.20
C LYS A 319 -18.33 -10.51 -3.22
N ALA A 320 -17.80 -10.57 -4.44
CA ALA A 320 -18.08 -9.62 -5.50
C ALA A 320 -19.39 -9.88 -6.28
N LEU A 321 -20.06 -11.03 -6.11
CA LEU A 321 -21.31 -11.35 -6.84
C LEU A 321 -22.45 -10.37 -6.53
N GLY A 322 -23.08 -9.89 -7.61
CA GLY A 322 -24.01 -8.76 -7.61
C GLY A 322 -23.32 -7.41 -7.80
N GLY A 323 -22.01 -7.38 -8.05
CA GLY A 323 -21.19 -6.18 -7.99
C GLY A 323 -19.99 -6.22 -8.95
N VAL A 324 -19.01 -5.38 -8.64
CA VAL A 324 -17.75 -5.24 -9.36
C VAL A 324 -16.61 -5.76 -8.49
N LEU A 325 -15.80 -6.67 -9.04
CA LEU A 325 -14.48 -7.01 -8.53
C LEU A 325 -13.44 -6.09 -9.20
N PHE A 326 -12.80 -5.22 -8.42
CA PHE A 326 -11.71 -4.37 -8.86
C PHE A 326 -10.39 -4.95 -8.37
N ILE A 327 -9.46 -5.19 -9.31
CA ILE A 327 -8.15 -5.76 -9.05
C ILE A 327 -7.12 -4.69 -9.41
N ASP A 328 -6.54 -4.04 -8.40
CA ASP A 328 -5.47 -3.06 -8.62
C ASP A 328 -4.11 -3.76 -8.84
N GLU A 329 -3.24 -3.07 -9.58
CA GLU A 329 -1.96 -3.58 -10.07
C GLU A 329 -2.02 -5.02 -10.62
N ALA A 330 -3.07 -5.33 -11.40
CA ALA A 330 -3.40 -6.70 -11.81
C ALA A 330 -2.26 -7.42 -12.57
N TYR A 331 -1.38 -6.66 -13.23
CA TYR A 331 -0.15 -7.18 -13.86
C TYR A 331 0.74 -7.95 -12.88
N ALA A 332 0.71 -7.64 -11.58
CA ALA A 332 1.45 -8.35 -10.56
C ALA A 332 1.07 -9.84 -10.48
N LEU A 333 -0.10 -10.26 -10.96
CA LEU A 333 -0.51 -11.66 -11.05
C LEU A 333 0.23 -12.44 -12.15
N ALA A 334 0.70 -11.77 -13.20
CA ALA A 334 1.34 -12.39 -14.37
C ALA A 334 2.88 -12.24 -14.32
N ASN A 335 3.50 -12.79 -13.26
CA ASN A 335 4.96 -12.81 -13.19
C ASN A 335 5.55 -13.83 -14.17
N VAL A 336 6.29 -13.35 -15.18
CA VAL A 336 6.91 -14.19 -16.23
C VAL A 336 8.16 -14.90 -15.71
N ASP A 337 8.93 -14.24 -14.85
CA ASP A 337 10.25 -14.70 -14.38
C ASP A 337 10.19 -15.69 -13.21
N ALA A 338 8.99 -15.96 -12.69
CA ALA A 338 8.75 -16.88 -11.58
C ALA A 338 7.86 -18.08 -12.03
N PRO A 339 8.45 -19.18 -12.56
CA PRO A 339 7.68 -20.34 -13.03
C PRO A 339 6.82 -21.02 -11.96
N ASN A 340 7.21 -20.90 -10.69
CA ASN A 340 6.51 -21.45 -9.53
C ASN A 340 5.59 -20.43 -8.84
N ASP A 341 5.25 -19.31 -9.49
CA ASP A 341 4.33 -18.32 -8.95
C ASP A 341 2.86 -18.77 -9.03
N PHE A 342 2.18 -18.74 -7.89
CA PHE A 342 0.75 -19.03 -7.77
C PHE A 342 -0.15 -17.97 -8.41
N GLY A 343 0.37 -16.82 -8.85
CA GLY A 343 -0.38 -15.81 -9.61
C GLY A 343 -1.09 -16.36 -10.86
N LYS A 344 -0.53 -17.38 -11.52
CA LYS A 344 -1.18 -18.08 -12.65
C LYS A 344 -2.44 -18.85 -12.23
N GLU A 345 -2.42 -19.49 -11.06
CA GLU A 345 -3.58 -20.19 -10.47
C GLU A 345 -4.72 -19.20 -10.18
N ALA A 346 -4.39 -17.98 -9.74
CA ALA A 346 -5.37 -16.90 -9.54
C ALA A 346 -5.98 -16.44 -10.87
N ILE A 347 -5.16 -16.25 -11.92
CA ILE A 347 -5.65 -15.90 -13.26
C ILE A 347 -6.60 -16.98 -13.82
N GLU A 348 -6.26 -18.26 -13.68
CA GLU A 348 -7.11 -19.38 -14.14
C GLU A 348 -8.45 -19.42 -13.39
N ALA A 349 -8.43 -19.27 -12.05
CA ALA A 349 -9.63 -19.20 -11.24
C ALA A 349 -10.50 -17.97 -11.58
N LEU A 350 -9.88 -16.81 -11.83
CA LEU A 350 -10.55 -15.59 -12.24
C LEU A 350 -11.22 -15.74 -13.62
N LEU A 351 -10.51 -16.26 -14.62
CA LEU A 351 -11.03 -16.47 -15.98
C LEU A 351 -12.24 -17.41 -16.01
N LYS A 352 -12.24 -18.42 -15.14
CA LYS A 352 -13.37 -19.31 -14.92
C LYS A 352 -14.54 -18.59 -14.24
N GLY A 353 -14.29 -17.90 -13.12
CA GLY A 353 -15.32 -17.16 -12.39
C GLY A 353 -15.98 -16.06 -13.23
N MET A 354 -15.23 -15.42 -14.12
CA MET A 354 -15.73 -14.45 -15.11
C MET A 354 -16.72 -15.08 -16.10
N GLU A 355 -16.53 -16.33 -16.54
CA GLU A 355 -17.48 -17.01 -17.44
C GLU A 355 -18.70 -17.50 -16.67
N ASP A 356 -18.47 -18.23 -15.58
CA ASP A 356 -19.51 -18.89 -14.78
C ASP A 356 -20.50 -17.86 -14.21
N ASN A 357 -20.06 -16.64 -13.89
CA ASN A 357 -20.85 -15.60 -13.24
C ASN A 357 -21.09 -14.35 -14.12
N ARG A 358 -20.84 -14.42 -15.44
CA ARG A 358 -20.90 -13.29 -16.39
C ARG A 358 -22.20 -12.46 -16.43
N ALA A 359 -23.27 -12.96 -15.81
CA ALA A 359 -24.57 -12.32 -15.75
C ALA A 359 -24.74 -11.38 -14.54
N ASP A 360 -23.93 -11.53 -13.49
CA ASP A 360 -24.05 -10.77 -12.22
C ASP A 360 -22.68 -10.48 -11.56
N LEU A 361 -21.61 -10.50 -12.36
CA LEU A 361 -20.25 -10.13 -11.95
C LEU A 361 -19.58 -9.34 -13.06
N ILE A 362 -19.07 -8.17 -12.70
CA ILE A 362 -18.13 -7.41 -13.54
C ILE A 362 -16.76 -7.43 -12.88
N VAL A 363 -15.71 -7.47 -13.69
CA VAL A 363 -14.32 -7.46 -13.24
C VAL A 363 -13.64 -6.29 -13.91
N ILE A 364 -12.95 -5.48 -13.13
CA ILE A 364 -12.13 -4.37 -13.60
C ILE A 364 -10.71 -4.65 -13.14
N VAL A 365 -9.78 -4.74 -14.10
CA VAL A 365 -8.34 -4.88 -13.82
C VAL A 365 -7.67 -3.52 -14.05
N ALA A 366 -6.87 -3.06 -13.10
CA ALA A 366 -6.24 -1.74 -13.13
C ALA A 366 -4.72 -1.80 -13.03
N GLY A 367 -4.05 -0.78 -13.56
CA GLY A 367 -2.60 -0.61 -13.43
C GLY A 367 -2.01 0.41 -14.43
N TYR A 368 -0.67 0.48 -14.47
CA TYR A 368 0.07 1.27 -15.44
C TYR A 368 -0.15 0.74 -16.88
N THR A 369 -0.22 1.65 -17.85
CA THR A 369 -0.61 1.36 -19.25
C THR A 369 0.24 0.27 -19.90
N GLU A 370 1.57 0.33 -19.75
CA GLU A 370 2.49 -0.65 -20.36
C GLU A 370 2.40 -2.02 -19.69
N LEU A 371 2.43 -2.05 -18.35
CA LEU A 371 2.36 -3.29 -17.57
C LEU A 371 1.03 -4.01 -17.77
N MET A 372 -0.07 -3.26 -17.87
CA MET A 372 -1.39 -3.81 -18.19
C MET A 372 -1.47 -4.37 -19.61
N SER A 373 -0.76 -3.77 -20.58
CA SER A 373 -0.69 -4.30 -21.95
C SER A 373 0.04 -5.66 -21.96
N ASN A 374 1.12 -5.80 -21.20
CA ASN A 374 1.82 -7.08 -21.03
C ASN A 374 0.95 -8.12 -20.29
N PHE A 375 0.21 -7.72 -19.25
CA PHE A 375 -0.72 -8.59 -18.52
C PHE A 375 -1.82 -9.18 -19.40
N ILE A 376 -2.53 -8.36 -20.18
CA ILE A 376 -3.61 -8.87 -21.03
C ILE A 376 -3.08 -9.85 -22.09
N ASN A 377 -1.91 -9.55 -22.67
CA ASN A 377 -1.26 -10.41 -23.66
C ASN A 377 -0.61 -11.67 -23.06
N SER A 378 -0.49 -11.79 -21.74
CA SER A 378 0.15 -12.96 -21.11
C SER A 378 -0.73 -14.22 -21.14
N ASN A 379 -2.03 -14.09 -21.44
CA ASN A 379 -2.96 -15.22 -21.55
C ASN A 379 -4.12 -14.87 -22.52
N PRO A 380 -4.32 -15.63 -23.62
CA PRO A 380 -5.43 -15.39 -24.57
C PRO A 380 -6.84 -15.39 -23.93
N GLY A 381 -7.00 -16.06 -22.78
CA GLY A 381 -8.20 -16.01 -21.97
C GLY A 381 -8.50 -14.60 -21.42
N LEU A 382 -7.46 -13.84 -21.05
CA LEU A 382 -7.60 -12.45 -20.60
C LEU A 382 -7.99 -11.57 -21.78
N GLU A 383 -7.22 -11.59 -22.88
CA GLU A 383 -7.50 -10.81 -24.10
C GLU A 383 -8.95 -11.01 -24.61
N SER A 384 -9.44 -12.25 -24.66
CA SER A 384 -10.82 -12.54 -25.10
C SER A 384 -11.92 -11.99 -24.19
N ARG A 385 -11.66 -11.79 -22.90
CA ARG A 385 -12.63 -11.28 -21.91
C ARG A 385 -12.47 -9.78 -21.66
N PHE A 386 -11.27 -9.23 -21.76
CA PHE A 386 -10.93 -7.85 -21.46
C PHE A 386 -10.77 -7.04 -22.76
N ASN A 387 -11.88 -6.81 -23.45
CA ASN A 387 -11.90 -6.14 -24.76
C ASN A 387 -12.36 -4.67 -24.72
N LYS A 388 -12.37 -4.06 -23.53
CA LYS A 388 -12.73 -2.66 -23.30
C LYS A 388 -11.69 -1.99 -22.41
N TYR A 389 -11.06 -0.95 -22.95
CA TYR A 389 -9.94 -0.24 -22.33
C TYR A 389 -10.36 1.18 -22.02
N PHE A 390 -10.19 1.59 -20.77
CA PHE A 390 -10.44 2.94 -20.28
C PHE A 390 -9.09 3.55 -19.95
N TYR A 391 -8.72 4.60 -20.69
CA TYR A 391 -7.48 5.34 -20.49
C TYR A 391 -7.73 6.52 -19.58
N PHE A 392 -7.06 6.51 -18.43
CA PHE A 392 -7.05 7.56 -17.43
C PHE A 392 -5.81 8.40 -17.65
N GLU A 393 -5.98 9.48 -18.41
CA GLU A 393 -4.92 10.44 -18.74
C GLU A 393 -4.53 11.25 -17.49
N ASP A 394 -3.30 11.77 -17.48
CA ASP A 394 -2.83 12.65 -16.42
C ASP A 394 -3.65 13.94 -16.37
N TYR A 395 -3.95 14.43 -15.17
CA TYR A 395 -4.57 15.73 -14.97
C TYR A 395 -3.59 16.84 -15.33
N THR A 396 -4.03 17.77 -16.18
CA THR A 396 -3.30 18.99 -16.51
C THR A 396 -3.14 19.88 -15.27
N GLY A 397 -2.15 20.78 -15.27
CA GLY A 397 -1.91 21.71 -14.14
C GLY A 397 -3.14 22.52 -13.70
N ALA A 398 -4.06 22.83 -14.63
CA ALA A 398 -5.34 23.47 -14.31
C ALA A 398 -6.28 22.53 -13.53
N GLU A 399 -6.38 21.26 -13.94
CA GLU A 399 -7.21 20.24 -13.29
C GLU A 399 -6.63 19.85 -11.90
N LEU A 400 -5.30 19.76 -11.78
CA LEU A 400 -4.63 19.60 -10.48
C LEU A 400 -4.99 20.74 -9.52
N MET A 401 -5.03 21.97 -10.03
CA MET A 401 -5.42 23.14 -9.23
C MET A 401 -6.92 23.12 -8.85
N GLU A 402 -7.81 22.64 -9.72
CA GLU A 402 -9.21 22.42 -9.35
C GLU A 402 -9.37 21.36 -8.26
N ILE A 403 -8.60 20.27 -8.34
CA ILE A 403 -8.54 19.23 -7.30
C ILE A 403 -8.04 19.82 -5.97
N PHE A 404 -6.98 20.65 -6.00
CA PHE A 404 -6.46 21.34 -4.81
C PHE A 404 -7.52 22.28 -4.18
N ARG A 405 -8.15 23.12 -5.00
CA ARG A 405 -9.23 24.03 -4.58
C ARG A 405 -10.40 23.24 -3.95
N SER A 406 -10.74 22.08 -4.51
CA SER A 406 -11.77 21.18 -3.98
C SER A 406 -11.37 20.60 -2.62
N MET A 407 -10.12 20.17 -2.43
CA MET A 407 -9.60 19.72 -1.14
C MET A 407 -9.63 20.84 -0.09
N CYS A 408 -9.18 22.05 -0.42
CA CYS A 408 -9.26 23.21 0.48
C CYS A 408 -10.71 23.48 0.91
N LYS A 409 -11.62 23.64 -0.05
CA LYS A 409 -13.04 23.91 0.19
C LYS A 409 -13.70 22.83 1.05
N LYS A 410 -13.41 21.55 0.81
CA LYS A 410 -13.98 20.41 1.56
C LYS A 410 -13.52 20.38 3.02
N ASN A 411 -12.29 20.81 3.28
CA ASN A 411 -11.69 20.85 4.63
C ASN A 411 -11.85 22.22 5.32
N GLY A 412 -12.53 23.18 4.70
CA GLY A 412 -12.80 24.50 5.28
C GLY A 412 -11.67 25.53 5.13
N TYR A 413 -10.65 25.23 4.32
CA TYR A 413 -9.56 26.17 4.03
C TYR A 413 -9.90 27.13 2.88
N THR A 414 -9.34 28.33 2.95
CA THR A 414 -9.45 29.40 1.96
C THR A 414 -8.08 29.78 1.43
N LEU A 415 -8.01 30.11 0.14
CA LEU A 415 -6.84 30.64 -0.54
C LEU A 415 -7.15 32.09 -0.94
N ASP A 416 -6.16 32.97 -0.90
CA ASP A 416 -6.25 34.31 -1.50
C ASP A 416 -5.77 34.30 -2.97
N ASP A 417 -6.02 35.41 -3.68
CA ASP A 417 -5.65 35.60 -5.09
C ASP A 417 -4.15 35.42 -5.39
N GLU A 418 -3.26 35.54 -4.40
CA GLU A 418 -1.81 35.39 -4.58
C GLU A 418 -1.41 33.92 -4.41
N THR A 419 -1.92 33.29 -3.35
CA THR A 419 -1.74 31.87 -3.05
C THR A 419 -2.38 30.98 -4.12
N GLU A 420 -3.54 31.37 -4.64
CA GLU A 420 -4.19 30.64 -5.73
C GLU A 420 -3.36 30.66 -7.02
N LYS A 421 -2.70 31.79 -7.33
CA LYS A 421 -1.77 31.89 -8.48
C LYS A 421 -0.50 31.09 -8.25
N PHE A 422 0.11 31.19 -7.07
CA PHE A 422 1.31 30.44 -6.72
C PHE A 422 1.07 28.93 -6.81
N ALA A 423 -0.06 28.44 -6.28
CA ALA A 423 -0.48 27.05 -6.40
C ALA A 423 -0.67 26.63 -7.88
N ALA A 424 -1.37 27.45 -8.67
CA ALA A 424 -1.62 27.16 -10.09
C ALA A 424 -0.33 27.12 -10.93
N GLU A 425 0.65 27.97 -10.63
CA GLU A 425 1.98 27.94 -11.26
C GLU A 425 2.75 26.68 -10.84
N GLY A 426 2.76 26.34 -9.53
CA GLY A 426 3.39 25.12 -9.03
C GLY A 426 2.81 23.83 -9.64
N PHE A 427 1.47 23.71 -9.71
CA PHE A 427 0.82 22.56 -10.36
C PHE A 427 1.02 22.53 -11.88
N ARG A 428 1.21 23.68 -12.52
CA ARG A 428 1.59 23.73 -13.93
C ARG A 428 3.01 23.19 -14.15
N SER A 429 3.99 23.65 -13.37
CA SER A 429 5.35 23.10 -13.43
C SER A 429 5.35 21.60 -13.14
N LEU A 430 4.65 21.16 -12.09
CA LEU A 430 4.52 19.74 -11.75
C LEU A 430 3.97 18.88 -12.91
N TYR A 431 3.04 19.42 -13.70
CA TYR A 431 2.53 18.76 -14.90
C TYR A 431 3.50 18.85 -16.10
N ASP A 432 4.10 20.01 -16.33
CA ASP A 432 5.00 20.26 -17.47
C ASP A 432 6.33 19.46 -17.32
N ASP A 433 6.81 19.28 -16.09
CA ASP A 433 8.06 18.56 -15.72
C ASP A 433 7.84 17.07 -15.34
N ARG A 434 6.62 16.53 -15.53
CA ARG A 434 6.22 15.19 -15.05
C ARG A 434 7.01 14.03 -15.68
N ASP A 435 7.26 12.98 -14.90
CA ASP A 435 7.88 11.73 -15.32
C ASP A 435 6.90 10.53 -15.25
N GLU A 436 7.42 9.31 -15.42
CA GLU A 436 6.64 8.06 -15.34
C GLU A 436 6.07 7.78 -13.93
N ASN A 437 6.57 8.46 -12.88
CA ASN A 437 6.15 8.27 -11.48
C ASN A 437 5.06 9.27 -11.05
N PHE A 438 4.61 10.15 -11.95
CA PHE A 438 3.69 11.24 -11.64
C PHE A 438 2.38 10.78 -10.96
N GLY A 439 2.16 11.24 -9.73
CA GLY A 439 1.11 10.79 -8.83
C GLY A 439 -0.22 11.53 -8.96
N ASN A 440 -0.32 12.54 -9.83
CA ASN A 440 -1.57 13.25 -10.12
C ASN A 440 -2.27 13.78 -8.85
N ALA A 441 -3.52 13.40 -8.57
CA ALA A 441 -4.25 13.82 -7.36
C ALA A 441 -3.62 13.32 -6.05
N ARG A 442 -2.69 12.36 -6.09
CA ARG A 442 -1.87 11.97 -4.93
C ARG A 442 -0.85 13.06 -4.60
N ASP A 443 -0.21 13.64 -5.61
CA ASP A 443 0.77 14.72 -5.40
C ASP A 443 0.06 16.01 -4.94
N VAL A 444 -1.12 16.29 -5.49
CA VAL A 444 -1.99 17.37 -5.00
C VAL A 444 -2.36 17.17 -3.53
N ARG A 445 -2.64 15.92 -3.10
CA ARG A 445 -2.85 15.60 -1.68
C ARG A 445 -1.58 15.82 -0.86
N ASN A 446 -0.42 15.38 -1.32
CA ASN A 446 0.86 15.57 -0.63
C ASN A 446 1.19 17.08 -0.46
N VAL A 447 0.88 17.91 -1.48
CA VAL A 447 0.99 19.38 -1.39
C VAL A 447 0.02 19.94 -0.36
N PHE A 448 -1.25 19.50 -0.37
CA PHE A 448 -2.26 19.92 0.60
C PHE A 448 -1.91 19.55 2.05
N GLU A 449 -1.45 18.32 2.30
CA GLU A 449 -1.07 17.85 3.63
C GLU A 449 0.15 18.63 4.18
N ARG A 450 1.15 18.91 3.34
CA ARG A 450 2.31 19.76 3.71
C ARG A 450 1.89 21.21 3.99
N ALA A 451 0.99 21.77 3.18
CA ALA A 451 0.46 23.11 3.38
C ALA A 451 -0.32 23.22 4.71
N VAL A 452 -1.16 22.24 5.03
CA VAL A 452 -1.89 22.18 6.32
C VAL A 452 -0.94 22.06 7.51
N SER A 453 0.15 21.30 7.38
CA SER A 453 1.17 21.21 8.44
C SER A 453 1.82 22.56 8.70
N ARG A 454 2.37 23.22 7.66
CA ARG A 454 3.02 24.55 7.79
C ARG A 454 2.06 25.64 8.25
N GLN A 455 0.80 25.60 7.79
CA GLN A 455 -0.25 26.51 8.25
C GLN A 455 -0.53 26.31 9.75
N SER A 456 -0.52 25.06 10.23
CA SER A 456 -0.67 24.75 11.65
C SER A 456 0.49 25.31 12.49
N ASP A 457 1.74 25.14 12.03
CA ASP A 457 2.92 25.68 12.72
C ASP A 457 2.90 27.22 12.75
N ARG A 458 2.58 27.87 11.62
CA ARG A 458 2.44 29.33 11.53
C ARG A 458 1.35 29.87 12.45
N VAL A 459 0.19 29.21 12.51
CA VAL A 459 -0.94 29.66 13.34
C VAL A 459 -0.69 29.38 14.82
N ALA A 460 0.01 28.29 15.17
CA ALA A 460 0.42 28.00 16.54
C ALA A 460 1.41 29.04 17.12
N ALA A 461 2.17 29.72 16.26
CA ALA A 461 3.05 30.83 16.65
C ALA A 461 2.32 32.17 16.90
N MET A 462 1.01 32.27 16.63
CA MET A 462 0.24 33.50 16.83
C MET A 462 -0.31 33.61 18.27
N GLU A 463 -0.27 34.80 18.87
CA GLU A 463 -0.75 35.00 20.25
C GLU A 463 -2.26 34.78 20.45
N ASN A 464 -3.07 35.06 19.43
CA ASN A 464 -4.53 34.92 19.48
C ASN A 464 -5.14 34.82 18.07
N PRO A 465 -4.98 33.68 17.36
CA PRO A 465 -5.46 33.52 15.99
C PRO A 465 -6.99 33.52 15.91
N GLY A 466 -7.52 34.24 14.91
CA GLY A 466 -8.94 34.30 14.59
C GLY A 466 -9.39 33.16 13.68
N LYS A 467 -10.70 33.15 13.39
CA LYS A 467 -11.30 32.17 12.47
C LYS A 467 -10.70 32.26 11.06
N GLU A 468 -10.39 33.47 10.60
CA GLU A 468 -9.82 33.70 9.27
C GLU A 468 -8.38 33.15 9.19
N ASP A 469 -7.55 33.35 10.22
CA ASP A 469 -6.19 32.80 10.30
C ASP A 469 -6.18 31.25 10.29
N LEU A 470 -7.14 30.65 11.02
CA LEU A 470 -7.34 29.20 11.07
C LEU A 470 -7.80 28.59 9.73
N MET A 471 -8.43 29.39 8.86
CA MET A 471 -8.90 28.97 7.53
C MET A 471 -7.92 29.31 6.40
N ALA A 472 -7.07 30.33 6.57
CA ALA A 472 -6.20 30.82 5.50
C ALA A 472 -4.96 29.94 5.29
N ILE A 473 -4.86 29.31 4.12
CA ILE A 473 -3.59 28.83 3.56
C ILE A 473 -3.00 29.98 2.74
N THR A 474 -1.71 30.27 2.92
CA THR A 474 -1.00 31.35 2.23
C THR A 474 0.19 30.82 1.42
N VAL A 475 0.79 31.67 0.57
CA VAL A 475 2.00 31.36 -0.20
C VAL A 475 3.12 30.77 0.68
N ALA A 476 3.27 31.21 1.93
CA ALA A 476 4.28 30.71 2.85
C ALA A 476 4.10 29.22 3.20
N ASP A 477 2.87 28.70 3.18
CA ASP A 477 2.60 27.28 3.46
C ASP A 477 2.88 26.40 2.24
N LEU A 478 2.78 26.99 1.03
CA LEU A 478 2.97 26.29 -0.23
C LEU A 478 4.43 26.22 -0.67
N ARG A 479 5.27 27.15 -0.21
CA ARG A 479 6.71 27.11 -0.50
C ARG A 479 7.33 25.87 0.11
N GLU A 480 8.14 25.20 -0.68
CA GLU A 480 9.15 24.30 -0.16
C GLU A 480 10.31 25.19 0.27
N ASP A 481 10.41 25.44 1.57
CA ASP A 481 11.63 26.01 2.14
C ASP A 481 12.73 24.95 1.92
N ASP A 482 13.87 25.36 1.36
CA ASP A 482 15.08 24.54 1.15
C ASP A 482 15.78 24.18 2.48
N ASP A 483 15.03 24.11 3.59
CA ASP A 483 15.50 23.81 4.94
C ASP A 483 15.69 22.29 5.14
N GLU A 484 16.47 21.68 4.25
CA GLU A 484 17.44 20.70 4.71
C GLU A 484 18.50 21.46 5.53
N GLU A 485 18.16 21.86 6.77
CA GLU A 485 19.17 22.25 7.75
C GLU A 485 20.16 21.09 7.88
N GLU A 486 21.37 21.28 7.36
CA GLU A 486 22.48 20.38 7.59
C GLU A 486 22.61 20.14 9.09
N SER A 487 22.29 18.92 9.54
CA SER A 487 22.41 18.60 10.96
C SER A 487 23.85 18.92 11.41
N PRO A 488 24.07 19.60 12.55
CA PRO A 488 25.39 20.09 12.97
C PRO A 488 26.37 18.98 13.44
N ALA A 489 26.27 17.79 12.83
CA ALA A 489 27.07 16.60 13.08
C ALA A 489 28.35 16.53 12.23
N GLN A 490 28.63 17.49 11.34
CA GLN A 490 29.87 17.53 10.53
C GLN A 490 30.88 18.62 10.97
N ALA A 491 30.60 19.39 12.03
CA ALA A 491 31.49 20.44 12.53
C ALA A 491 32.34 20.00 13.75
N ILE A 492 32.88 18.77 13.78
CA ILE A 492 33.81 18.30 14.82
C ILE A 492 34.98 17.45 14.26
N GLU A 493 35.64 17.92 13.20
CA GLU A 493 37.01 17.48 12.84
C GLU A 493 37.90 18.66 12.41
N ALA A 494 38.06 19.65 13.29
CA ALA A 494 38.91 20.82 13.04
C ALA A 494 39.60 21.41 14.29
N ASP A 495 39.90 20.61 15.32
CA ASP A 495 40.87 21.01 16.35
C ASP A 495 41.63 19.82 16.98
N ALA A 496 42.75 19.44 16.39
CA ALA A 496 43.72 18.50 16.95
C ALA A 496 45.11 18.67 16.30
N ALA A 497 45.75 19.81 16.53
CA ALA A 497 47.17 19.98 16.18
C ALA A 497 48.08 19.27 17.19
N PRO A 498 49.06 18.45 16.76
CA PRO A 498 50.24 18.14 17.55
C PRO A 498 51.41 19.06 17.18
N SER A 499 52.06 19.64 18.18
CA SER A 499 53.19 20.54 18.03
C SER A 499 54.54 19.83 17.93
N GLY A 500 55.36 20.20 16.93
CA GLY A 500 56.81 19.95 16.86
C GLY A 500 57.22 18.55 16.35
N GLY A 501 58.31 18.42 15.59
CA GLY A 501 59.26 19.42 15.09
C GLY A 501 60.40 18.78 14.28
N ASP A 502 61.25 19.62 13.69
CA ASP A 502 62.52 19.33 12.97
C ASP A 502 62.44 18.43 11.71
N ALA A 503 63.06 18.70 10.55
CA ALA A 503 63.82 19.78 9.95
C ALA A 503 64.24 19.28 8.54
N ASP A 504 64.72 20.18 7.66
CA ASP A 504 65.43 19.91 6.38
C ASP A 504 64.59 19.36 5.20
N GLY A 505 64.73 19.83 3.95
CA GLY A 505 65.53 20.95 3.44
C GLY A 505 65.58 21.01 1.90
N GLY A 506 65.15 22.15 1.31
CA GLY A 506 65.26 22.46 -0.14
C GLY A 506 64.25 21.75 -1.08
N GLY A 507 63.77 22.36 -2.17
CA GLY A 507 63.88 23.75 -2.64
C GLY A 507 63.66 23.89 -4.15
N ALA A 508 63.00 24.98 -4.60
CA ALA A 508 63.03 25.61 -5.94
C ALA A 508 62.81 24.76 -7.23
N ALA A 509 62.14 25.22 -8.30
CA ALA A 509 61.41 26.46 -8.57
C ALA A 509 60.46 26.29 -9.79
N GLU A 510 59.77 27.39 -10.10
CA GLU A 510 58.74 27.67 -11.11
C GLU A 510 59.06 27.37 -12.60
N LEU A 511 58.00 26.95 -13.35
CA LEU A 511 57.52 27.48 -14.67
C LEU A 511 58.43 27.39 -15.94
N PRO A 512 57.90 27.65 -17.17
CA PRO A 512 56.51 27.64 -17.67
C PRO A 512 56.28 26.84 -18.99
N GLU A 513 55.07 27.04 -19.51
CA GLU A 513 54.41 26.70 -20.80
C GLU A 513 55.20 26.82 -22.11
N ASP A 514 54.76 26.03 -23.12
CA ASP A 514 54.53 26.32 -24.56
C ASP A 514 54.51 24.97 -25.31
N GLY A 515 53.73 24.67 -26.36
CA GLY A 515 52.69 25.40 -27.10
C GLY A 515 52.22 24.57 -28.32
N GLU A 516 51.19 25.06 -29.03
CA GLU A 516 50.75 24.67 -30.40
C GLU A 516 50.22 23.23 -30.73
N ALA A 517 49.20 23.25 -31.59
CA ALA A 517 48.66 22.17 -32.43
C ALA A 517 48.61 22.70 -33.89
N PRO A 518 48.07 22.02 -34.94
CA PRO A 518 47.79 20.60 -35.23
C PRO A 518 48.63 20.19 -36.50
N PRO A 519 48.17 19.52 -37.61
CA PRO A 519 47.12 18.52 -37.86
C PRO A 519 47.55 17.25 -38.68
N ALA A 520 46.61 16.29 -38.80
CA ALA A 520 46.27 15.37 -39.92
C ALA A 520 47.31 14.80 -40.94
N SER A 521 47.24 13.47 -41.14
CA SER A 521 47.65 12.68 -42.35
C SER A 521 47.09 11.24 -42.21
N THR A 522 46.08 10.79 -42.97
CA THR A 522 46.09 10.13 -44.30
C THR A 522 46.62 8.68 -44.39
N GLU A 523 45.92 7.89 -45.27
CA GLU A 523 46.31 6.62 -45.94
C GLU A 523 46.49 5.33 -45.10
N GLU A 524 46.10 4.11 -45.53
CA GLU A 524 45.26 3.62 -46.66
C GLU A 524 44.75 2.16 -46.37
N GLY A 525 43.87 1.56 -47.20
CA GLY A 525 43.70 0.09 -47.30
C GLY A 525 42.29 -0.48 -47.58
N GLY A 526 42.11 -1.17 -48.72
CA GLY A 526 40.96 -2.08 -49.02
C GLY A 526 41.05 -3.43 -48.28
N GLU A 527 40.22 -4.45 -48.52
CA GLU A 527 39.46 -4.84 -49.72
C GLU A 527 38.20 -5.69 -49.38
N GLU A 528 37.32 -5.84 -50.37
CA GLU A 528 36.45 -6.99 -50.75
C GLU A 528 36.35 -8.26 -49.86
N ALA A 529 35.23 -9.01 -49.80
CA ALA A 529 33.91 -8.92 -50.44
C ALA A 529 32.87 -9.90 -49.83
N ASP A 530 31.64 -9.80 -50.37
CA ASP A 530 30.70 -10.89 -50.70
C ASP A 530 29.54 -11.22 -49.74
N THR A 531 28.36 -11.28 -50.36
CA THR A 531 27.03 -11.53 -49.77
C THR A 531 26.35 -12.65 -50.55
N PRO A 532 25.45 -13.43 -49.92
CA PRO A 532 24.35 -14.00 -50.69
C PRO A 532 22.97 -13.75 -50.07
N ALA A 533 22.02 -13.36 -50.92
CA ALA A 533 20.58 -13.51 -50.68
C ALA A 533 20.10 -14.91 -51.10
N PRO A 534 18.95 -15.37 -50.59
CA PRO A 534 17.75 -15.50 -51.45
C PRO A 534 16.44 -15.16 -50.69
N GLY A 535 15.24 -15.09 -51.28
CA GLY A 535 14.86 -15.26 -52.69
C GLY A 535 13.53 -16.02 -52.87
N GLN A 536 12.40 -15.29 -52.78
CA GLN A 536 11.06 -15.56 -53.36
C GLN A 536 10.26 -16.87 -53.07
N ALA A 537 8.93 -16.72 -53.18
CA ALA A 537 7.91 -17.77 -53.04
C ALA A 537 7.38 -18.28 -54.40
N PRO A 538 6.69 -19.44 -54.40
CA PRO A 538 5.34 -19.57 -54.96
C PRO A 538 4.41 -20.29 -53.95
N GLY A 539 3.11 -20.53 -54.14
CA GLY A 539 2.17 -20.34 -55.25
C GLY A 539 0.87 -21.12 -54.95
N GLU A 540 -0.25 -20.71 -55.54
CA GLU A 540 -1.65 -21.08 -55.23
C GLU A 540 -2.01 -22.59 -55.10
N GLY A 541 -3.07 -22.89 -54.31
CA GLY A 541 -3.77 -24.19 -54.30
C GLY A 541 -5.12 -24.15 -53.55
N ARG A 542 -6.24 -24.41 -54.26
CA ARG A 542 -7.64 -24.29 -53.78
C ARG A 542 -8.47 -25.52 -54.15
N ILE A 543 -8.95 -26.30 -53.18
CA ILE A 543 -10.11 -27.24 -53.22
C ILE A 543 -10.61 -27.38 -51.75
N GLU A 544 -11.81 -26.96 -51.32
CA GLU A 544 -13.19 -27.47 -51.52
C GLU A 544 -13.60 -28.77 -50.78
N ASN A 545 -14.63 -28.64 -49.92
CA ASN A 545 -15.62 -29.62 -49.41
C ASN A 545 -15.20 -31.00 -48.84
N GLN A 546 -15.38 -31.16 -47.52
CA GLN A 546 -16.44 -32.03 -46.97
C GLN A 546 -16.84 -31.62 -45.55
#